data_AF-A0A8T6ISQ0-F1
#
_entry.id   AF-A0A8T6ISQ0-F1
#
_cell.length_a   1.000
_cell.length_b   1.000
_cell.length_c   1.000
_cell.angle_alpha   90.00
_cell.angle_beta   90.00
_cell.angle_gamma   90.00
#
_symmetry.space_group_name_H-M   'P 1'
#
loop_
_entity.id
_entity.type
_entity.pdbx_description
1 polymer ?
#
loop_
_entity_poly.entity_id
_entity_poly.type
_entity_poly.pdbx_seq_one_letter_code
_entity_poly.pdbx_strand_id
1 'polypeptide(L)' 'MMSQPIRVLHFADVHIGMENYGKTDAETGVSSRALDFLARMDDMIEYARAGDVDLVIFAGDAFRSRSP' A
#
# COMPACT_ATOMS: atom_id res chain seq x y z
N MET A 1 -36.07 6.68 3.96
CA MET A 1 -34.73 6.38 4.51
C MET A 1 -33.70 6.97 3.57
N MET A 2 -32.70 7.68 4.06
CA MET A 2 -31.56 8.10 3.23
C MET A 2 -30.62 6.89 3.08
N SER A 3 -30.14 6.62 1.87
CA SER A 3 -29.11 5.58 1.68
C SER A 3 -27.81 6.04 2.33
N GLN A 4 -27.07 5.11 2.91
CA GLN A 4 -25.72 5.41 3.40
C GLN A 4 -24.82 5.81 2.21
N PRO A 5 -23.97 6.83 2.37
CA PRO A 5 -23.01 7.21 1.33
C PRO A 5 -21.97 6.10 1.14
N ILE A 6 -21.50 5.91 -0.10
CA ILE A 6 -20.38 5.00 -0.41
C ILE A 6 -19.08 5.65 0.05
N ARG A 7 -18.32 4.96 0.90
CA ARG A 7 -16.97 5.36 1.31
C ARG A 7 -15.95 4.73 0.38
N VAL A 8 -15.15 5.58 -0.27
CA VAL A 8 -14.12 5.15 -1.21
C VAL A 8 -12.75 5.49 -0.66
N LEU A 9 -11.86 4.51 -0.63
CA LEU A 9 -10.43 4.72 -0.41
C LEU A 9 -9.71 4.66 -1.76
N HIS A 10 -9.01 5.73 -2.12
CA HIS A 10 -8.31 5.85 -3.39
C HIS A 10 -6.84 6.16 -3.16
N PHE A 11 -5.96 5.33 -3.72
CA PHE A 11 -4.51 5.47 -3.59
C PHE A 11 -3.79 5.02 -4.87
N ALA A 12 -2.52 5.38 -5.01
CA ALA A 12 -1.67 5.06 -6.15
C ALA A 12 -0.19 5.07 -5.73
N ASP A 13 0.71 4.73 -6.68
CA ASP A 13 2.15 5.00 -6.59
C ASP A 13 2.86 4.35 -5.40
N VAL A 14 2.49 3.10 -5.08
CA VAL A 14 3.17 2.35 -4.01
C VAL A 14 4.63 2.04 -4.40
N HIS A 15 4.90 1.84 -5.70
CA HIS A 15 6.23 1.53 -6.21
C HIS A 15 6.96 0.42 -5.45
N ILE A 16 6.29 -0.72 -5.22
CA ILE A 16 6.89 -1.92 -4.61
C ILE A 16 8.16 -2.30 -5.39
N GLY A 17 9.24 -2.61 -4.66
CA GLY A 17 10.57 -2.83 -5.24
C GLY A 17 11.44 -1.56 -5.31
N MET A 18 10.99 -0.44 -4.71
CA MET A 18 11.86 0.68 -4.40
C MET A 18 12.79 0.34 -3.25
N GLU A 19 14.09 0.50 -3.48
CA GLU A 19 15.14 0.13 -2.51
C GLU A 19 16.06 1.30 -2.13
N ASN A 20 15.79 2.50 -2.64
CA ASN A 20 16.63 3.67 -2.43
C ASN A 20 16.87 3.93 -0.93
N TYR A 21 18.15 4.04 -0.56
CA TYR A 21 18.60 4.26 0.82
C TYR A 21 18.15 3.18 1.82
N GLY A 22 17.64 2.04 1.34
CA GLY A 22 17.32 0.87 2.14
C GLY A 22 18.59 0.10 2.50
N LYS A 23 18.51 -0.69 3.56
CA LYS A 23 19.53 -1.67 3.94
C LYS A 23 18.94 -3.06 3.78
N THR A 24 19.75 -4.06 3.46
CA THR A 24 19.29 -5.45 3.49
C THR A 24 18.91 -5.81 4.92
N ASP A 25 17.66 -6.21 5.12
CA ASP A 25 17.20 -6.79 6.36
C ASP A 25 17.82 -8.18 6.54
N ALA A 26 18.44 -8.43 7.68
CA ALA A 26 19.24 -9.65 7.89
C ALA A 26 18.37 -10.91 8.07
N GLU A 27 17.11 -10.76 8.47
CA GLU A 27 16.19 -11.86 8.71
C GLU A 27 15.52 -12.31 7.40
N THR A 28 15.05 -11.35 6.61
CA THR A 28 14.25 -11.60 5.41
C THR A 28 15.07 -11.57 4.12
N GLY A 29 16.25 -10.93 4.13
CA GLY A 29 17.05 -10.68 2.92
C GLY A 29 16.46 -9.59 2.00
N VAL A 30 15.36 -8.95 2.39
CA VAL A 30 14.66 -7.93 1.60
C VAL A 30 15.21 -6.54 1.96
N SER A 31 15.18 -5.60 1.02
CA SER A 31 15.51 -4.20 1.34
C SER A 31 14.53 -3.63 2.37
N SER A 32 15.05 -3.02 3.43
CA SER A 32 14.28 -2.36 4.48
C SER A 32 13.30 -1.32 3.92
N ARG A 33 13.68 -0.67 2.81
CA ARG A 33 12.81 0.28 2.12
C ARG A 33 11.57 -0.41 1.56
N ALA A 34 11.71 -1.59 0.95
CA ALA A 34 10.57 -2.34 0.45
C ALA A 34 9.66 -2.78 1.60
N LEU A 35 10.24 -3.20 2.73
CA LEU A 35 9.49 -3.50 3.96
C LEU A 35 8.72 -2.28 4.49
N ASP A 36 9.32 -1.08 4.46
CA ASP A 36 8.64 0.15 4.88
C ASP A 36 7.37 0.43 4.04
N PHE A 37 7.43 0.23 2.72
CA PHE A 37 6.27 0.40 1.84
C PHE A 37 5.16 -0.61 2.15
N LEU A 38 5.51 -1.88 2.37
CA LEU A 38 4.54 -2.91 2.75
C LEU A 38 3.88 -2.57 4.09
N ALA A 39 4.65 -2.11 5.08
CA ALA A 39 4.09 -1.68 6.36
C ALA A 39 3.13 -0.49 6.22
N ARG A 40 3.37 0.46 5.29
CA ARG A 40 2.41 1.54 5.01
C ARG A 40 1.14 1.04 4.32
N MET A 41 1.23 -0.01 3.50
CA MET A 41 0.05 -0.66 2.94
C MET A 41 -0.78 -1.34 4.03
N ASP A 42 -0.14 -1.97 5.02
CA ASP A 42 -0.84 -2.56 6.17
C ASP A 42 -1.58 -1.48 6.98
N ASP A 43 -0.96 -0.33 7.24
CA ASP A 43 -1.62 0.80 7.90
C ASP A 43 -2.85 1.28 7.11
N MET A 44 -2.75 1.33 5.78
CA MET A 44 -3.85 1.72 4.90
C MET A 44 -4.99 0.68 4.95
N ILE A 45 -4.66 -0.61 5.00
CA ILE A 45 -5.65 -1.70 5.15
C ILE A 45 -6.39 -1.55 6.47
N GLU A 46 -5.68 -1.31 7.58
CA GLU A 46 -6.31 -1.10 8.88
C GLU A 46 -7.17 0.16 8.91
N TYR A 47 -6.73 1.25 8.27
CA TYR A 47 -7.55 2.44 8.09
C TYR A 47 -8.85 2.13 7.32
N ALA A 48 -8.77 1.35 6.23
CA ALA A 48 -9.92 0.97 5.42
C ALA A 48 -10.93 0.15 6.24
N ARG A 49 -10.43 -0.80 7.04
CA ARG A 49 -11.23 -1.66 7.92
C ARG A 49 -11.90 -0.87 9.03
N ALA A 50 -11.16 0.01 9.71
CA ALA A 50 -11.70 0.85 10.77
C ALA A 50 -12.72 1.87 10.25
N GLY A 51 -12.58 2.31 9.00
CA GLY A 51 -13.49 3.22 8.33
C GLY A 51 -14.67 2.56 7.63
N ASP A 52 -14.83 1.23 7.70
CA ASP A 52 -15.79 0.41 6.95
C ASP A 52 -15.88 0.84 5.46
N VAL A 53 -14.73 1.00 4.80
CA VAL A 53 -14.65 1.41 3.39
C VAL A 53 -15.39 0.41 2.50
N ASP A 54 -16.23 0.92 1.59
CA ASP A 54 -17.06 0.11 0.70
C ASP A 54 -16.35 -0.25 -0.62
N LEU A 55 -15.42 0.61 -1.06
CA LEU A 55 -14.67 0.44 -2.30
C LEU A 55 -13.24 0.95 -2.15
N VAL A 56 -12.28 0.16 -2.61
CA VAL A 56 -10.87 0.55 -2.72
C VAL A 56 -10.49 0.66 -4.20
N ILE A 57 -9.86 1.78 -4.58
CA ILE A 57 -9.32 2.00 -5.92
C ILE A 57 -7.80 2.15 -5.81
N PHE A 58 -7.08 1.26 -6.48
CA PHE A 58 -5.64 1.39 -6.71
C PHE A 58 -5.40 1.91 -8.14
N ALA A 59 -4.98 3.17 -8.26
CA ALA A 59 -4.96 3.89 -9.54
C ALA A 59 -3.65 3.84 -10.33
N GLY A 60 -2.71 2.96 -9.97
CA GLY A 60 -1.54 2.69 -10.81
C GLY A 60 -0.21 2.69 -10.06
N ASP A 61 0.85 2.41 -10.81
CA ASP A 61 2.25 2.41 -10.35
C ASP A 61 2.49 1.57 -9.09
N ALA A 62 1.93 0.36 -9.13
CA ALA A 62 2.06 -0.61 -8.05
C ALA A 62 3.49 -1.08 -7.83
N PHE A 63 4.26 -1.23 -8.91
CA PHE A 63 5.64 -1.67 -8.87
C PHE A 63 6.56 -0.57 -9.40
N ARG A 64 7.79 -0.55 -8.90
CA ARG A 64 8.85 0.33 -9.41
C ARG A 64 9.15 0.08 -10.88
N SER A 65 9.10 -1.18 -11.30
CA SER A 65 9.47 -1.64 -12.63
C SER A 65 8.30 -2.36 -13.29
N ARG A 66 8.29 -2.41 -14.63
CA ARG A 66 7.26 -3.10 -15.42
C ARG A 66 7.41 -4.64 -15.38
N SER A 67 8.49 -5.13 -14.78
CA SER A 67 8.82 -6.56 -14.63
C SER A 67 9.11 -6.82 -13.16
N PRO A 68 8.05 -6.95 -12.33
CA PRO A 68 8.19 -7.17 -10.90
C PRO A 68 8.75 -8.56 -10.57
#